data_AF-S4H0I1-F1
#
_entry.id   AF-S4H0I1-F1
#
_cell.length_a   1.000
_cell.length_b   1.000
_cell.length_c   1.000
_cell.angle_alpha   90.00
_cell.angle_beta   90.00
_cell.angle_gamma   90.00
#
_symmetry.space_group_name_H-M   'P 1'
#
loop_
_entity.id
_entity.type
_entity.pdbx_description
1 polymer ?
#
loop_
_entity_poly.entity_id
_entity_poly.type
_entity_poly.pdbx_seq_one_letter_code
_entity_poly.pdbx_strand_id
1 'polypeptide(L)'
;MFTHHASVDTKLSRAVERLLDSATEDGVLSIVQAGEPVLRQRTVAYDGQLTRATLNKLISLMHSTMLDAPGVGLAAPQIGLGLAIAVVEDHVRDDEDDPRDIAELPFRAIINPHYEPIGTQTRSFYEGCLSVAGYQAVRQRWLDIQATWQDEDGKQHSQRLHGWPARIFQHETDHLRGELYIDRAEMRSLSSDENLEDYWADEAVPVNAARTLGFAI
;
A
#
# COMPACT_ATOMS: atom_id res chain seq x y z
N MET A 1 -15.23 10.94 14.15
CA MET A 1 -15.28 10.03 15.30
C MET A 1 -15.79 8.69 14.80
N PHE A 2 -15.00 7.63 14.96
CA PHE A 2 -15.51 6.27 14.83
C PHE A 2 -16.77 6.14 15.69
N THR A 3 -17.84 5.59 15.13
CA THR A 3 -19.14 5.51 15.82
C THR A 3 -18.95 4.91 17.21
N HIS A 4 -19.47 5.57 18.25
CA HIS A 4 -19.43 5.13 19.67
C HIS A 4 -20.14 3.77 19.95
N HIS A 5 -20.34 2.93 18.93
CA HIS A 5 -21.14 1.71 18.98
C HIS A 5 -20.44 0.41 18.59
N ALA A 6 -19.13 0.42 18.32
CA ALA A 6 -18.35 -0.79 18.44
C ALA A 6 -17.71 -0.81 19.83
N SER A 7 -18.26 -1.61 20.75
CA SER A 7 -17.53 -1.97 21.98
C SER A 7 -16.19 -2.57 21.59
N VAL A 8 -15.09 -2.16 22.24
CA VAL A 8 -13.75 -2.75 22.06
C VAL A 8 -13.88 -4.27 21.95
N ASP A 9 -13.53 -4.84 20.80
CA ASP A 9 -13.56 -6.28 20.61
C ASP A 9 -12.36 -6.86 21.37
N THR A 10 -12.63 -7.48 22.51
CA THR A 10 -11.60 -8.01 23.41
C THR A 10 -10.86 -9.22 22.82
N LYS A 11 -11.45 -9.93 21.85
CA LYS A 11 -10.76 -11.02 21.16
C LYS A 11 -9.82 -10.47 20.10
N LEU A 12 -10.30 -9.52 19.29
CA LEU A 12 -9.48 -8.82 18.30
C LEU A 12 -8.34 -8.05 18.98
N SER A 13 -8.62 -7.27 20.03
CA SER A 13 -7.62 -6.51 20.78
C SER A 13 -6.50 -7.41 21.30
N ARG A 14 -6.82 -8.57 21.88
CA ARG A 14 -5.80 -9.54 22.33
C ARG A 14 -5.00 -10.15 21.19
N ALA A 15 -5.60 -10.36 20.03
CA ALA A 15 -4.88 -10.86 18.86
C ALA A 15 -3.91 -9.80 18.33
N VAL A 16 -4.36 -8.54 18.29
CA VAL A 16 -3.51 -7.40 17.94
C VAL A 16 -2.39 -7.21 18.95
N GLU A 17 -2.65 -7.25 20.26
CA GLU A 17 -1.61 -7.17 21.28
C GLU A 17 -0.52 -8.24 21.08
N ARG A 18 -0.89 -9.50 20.82
CA ARG A 18 0.10 -10.55 20.52
C ARG A 18 0.90 -10.27 19.25
N LEU A 19 0.27 -9.71 18.22
CA LEU A 19 0.96 -9.27 17.01
C LEU A 19 1.96 -8.15 17.35
N LEU A 20 1.53 -7.13 18.11
CA LEU A 20 2.40 -6.02 18.52
C LEU A 20 3.55 -6.48 19.42
N ASP A 21 3.34 -7.53 20.22
CA ASP A 21 4.37 -8.13 21.08
C ASP A 21 5.31 -9.08 20.31
N SER A 22 4.98 -9.43 19.07
CA SER A 22 5.84 -10.21 18.18
C SER A 22 6.84 -9.36 17.39
N ALA A 23 6.75 -8.03 17.52
CA ALA A 23 7.72 -7.13 16.91
C ALA A 23 9.13 -7.41 17.44
N THR A 24 10.13 -7.23 16.59
CA THR A 24 11.55 -7.31 16.97
C THR A 24 11.90 -6.24 18.02
N GLU A 25 13.09 -6.34 18.63
CA GLU A 25 13.58 -5.30 19.55
C GLU A 25 13.62 -3.91 18.91
N ASP A 26 13.81 -3.85 17.58
CA ASP A 26 13.82 -2.62 16.78
C ASP A 26 12.41 -2.14 16.37
N GLY A 27 11.35 -2.83 16.79
CA GLY A 27 9.96 -2.44 16.50
C GLY A 27 9.49 -2.80 15.09
N VAL A 28 10.01 -3.89 14.52
CA VAL A 28 9.65 -4.35 13.17
C VAL A 28 8.76 -5.59 13.25
N LEU A 29 7.66 -5.59 12.51
CA LEU A 29 6.75 -6.73 12.35
C LEU A 29 7.15 -7.57 11.13
N SER A 30 6.88 -8.87 11.19
CA SER A 30 7.08 -9.74 10.02
C SER A 30 6.08 -9.44 8.91
N ILE A 31 6.57 -9.27 7.69
CA ILE A 31 5.73 -9.08 6.50
C ILE A 31 5.40 -10.44 5.88
N VAL A 32 4.11 -10.77 5.83
CA VAL A 32 3.62 -12.01 5.23
C VAL A 32 3.74 -11.97 3.70
N GLN A 33 3.96 -13.14 3.10
CA GLN A 33 4.20 -13.28 1.66
C GLN A 33 2.97 -13.82 0.92
N ALA A 34 2.90 -13.56 -0.37
CA ALA A 34 1.84 -14.02 -1.26
C ALA A 34 1.67 -15.55 -1.14
N GLY A 35 0.43 -15.97 -0.96
CA GLY A 35 0.08 -17.34 -0.57
C GLY A 35 -0.59 -17.38 0.81
N GLU A 36 -0.26 -16.43 1.68
CA GLU A 36 -0.94 -16.27 2.98
C GLU A 36 -2.39 -15.79 2.79
N PRO A 37 -3.40 -16.48 3.33
CA PRO A 37 -4.82 -16.20 3.03
C PRO A 37 -5.26 -14.77 3.36
N VAL A 38 -4.67 -14.15 4.38
CA VAL A 38 -5.01 -12.79 4.83
C VAL A 38 -4.82 -11.75 3.72
N LEU A 39 -3.84 -11.94 2.82
CA LEU A 39 -3.59 -11.06 1.68
C LEU A 39 -4.65 -11.15 0.58
N ARG A 40 -5.50 -12.19 0.62
CA ARG A 40 -6.57 -12.46 -0.36
C ARG A 40 -7.96 -12.29 0.22
N GLN A 41 -8.06 -11.90 1.49
CA GLN A 41 -9.33 -11.68 2.17
C GLN A 41 -9.64 -10.19 2.22
N ARG A 42 -10.92 -9.84 1.97
CA ARG A 42 -11.39 -8.49 2.21
C ARG A 42 -11.30 -8.19 3.71
N THR A 43 -10.68 -7.07 4.05
CA THR A 43 -10.52 -6.65 5.44
C THR A 43 -11.84 -6.26 6.09
N VAL A 44 -11.86 -6.35 7.42
CA VAL A 44 -12.93 -5.79 8.25
C VAL A 44 -12.69 -4.28 8.38
N ALA A 45 -13.73 -3.48 8.14
CA ALA A 45 -13.67 -2.03 8.32
C ALA A 45 -13.32 -1.70 9.77
N TYR A 46 -12.43 -0.74 9.99
CA TYR A 46 -12.09 -0.27 11.33
C TYR A 46 -13.15 0.73 11.83
N ASP A 47 -13.84 0.41 12.91
CA ASP A 47 -14.90 1.25 13.48
C ASP A 47 -14.65 1.59 14.96
N GLY A 48 -13.40 1.47 15.41
CA GLY A 48 -12.98 1.73 16.79
C GLY A 48 -12.85 0.47 17.64
N GLN A 49 -12.60 -0.70 17.02
CA GLN A 49 -12.50 -1.97 17.75
C GLN A 49 -11.28 -2.05 18.68
N LEU A 50 -10.28 -1.18 18.50
CA LEU A 50 -9.06 -1.11 19.30
C LEU A 50 -9.07 0.09 20.24
N THR A 51 -8.41 -0.04 21.39
CA THR A 51 -8.14 1.13 22.23
C THR A 51 -7.26 2.13 21.48
N ARG A 52 -7.35 3.42 21.83
CA ARG A 52 -6.48 4.46 21.24
C ARG A 52 -5.00 4.12 21.38
N ALA A 53 -4.57 3.62 22.54
CA ALA A 53 -3.18 3.24 22.77
C ALA A 53 -2.74 2.10 21.86
N THR A 54 -3.58 1.06 21.70
CA THR A 54 -3.32 -0.08 20.81
C THR A 54 -3.26 0.35 19.34
N LEU A 55 -4.19 1.20 18.90
CA LEU A 55 -4.20 1.72 17.53
C LEU A 55 -2.92 2.54 17.24
N ASN A 56 -2.54 3.44 18.14
CA ASN A 56 -1.35 4.26 17.95
C ASN A 56 -0.07 3.41 17.91
N LYS A 57 0.04 2.39 18.78
CA LYS A 57 1.16 1.44 18.75
C LYS A 57 1.18 0.64 17.43
N LEU A 58 0.01 0.20 16.95
CA LEU A 58 -0.10 -0.50 15.67
C LEU A 58 0.37 0.36 14.50
N ILE A 59 -0.13 1.60 14.39
CA ILE A 59 0.27 2.54 13.33
C ILE A 59 1.78 2.81 13.38
N SER A 60 2.32 3.03 14.57
CA SER A 60 3.76 3.25 14.75
C SER A 60 4.60 2.06 14.30
N LEU A 61 4.22 0.83 14.66
CA LEU A 61 4.96 -0.37 14.25
C LEU A 61 4.79 -0.66 12.75
N MET A 62 3.62 -0.40 12.17
CA MET A 62 3.42 -0.49 10.72
C MET A 62 4.33 0.49 9.98
N HIS A 63 4.46 1.72 10.50
CA HIS A 63 5.35 2.72 9.95
C HIS A 63 6.82 2.32 10.05
N SER A 64 7.28 1.88 11.23
CA SER A 64 8.65 1.38 11.40
C SER A 64 8.95 0.17 10.50
N THR A 65 7.99 -0.76 10.37
CA THR A 65 8.11 -1.93 9.48
C THR A 65 8.20 -1.53 8.01
N MET A 66 7.40 -0.54 7.58
CA MET A 66 7.44 -0.01 6.23
C MET A 66 8.80 0.61 5.90
N LEU A 67 9.34 1.42 6.81
CA LEU A 67 10.64 2.08 6.64
C LEU A 67 11.82 1.08 6.67
N ASP A 68 11.75 0.04 7.51
CA ASP A 68 12.77 -1.02 7.59
C ASP A 68 12.80 -1.88 6.32
N ALA A 69 11.65 -2.07 5.67
CA ALA A 69 11.49 -2.82 4.42
C ALA A 69 11.62 -1.94 3.14
N PRO A 70 12.39 -0.84 3.22
CA PRO A 70 12.31 0.37 2.38
C PRO A 70 11.05 0.57 1.51
N GLY A 71 9.86 0.43 2.08
CA GLY A 71 8.59 0.65 1.39
C GLY A 71 8.07 2.09 1.49
N VAL A 72 7.16 2.45 0.58
CA VAL A 72 6.41 3.73 0.59
C VAL A 72 4.96 3.59 1.05
N GLY A 73 4.57 2.35 1.37
CA GLY A 73 3.25 1.98 1.87
C GLY A 73 3.28 0.61 2.55
N LEU A 74 2.41 0.42 3.53
CA LEU A 74 2.18 -0.88 4.17
C LEU A 74 0.74 -1.00 4.68
N ALA A 75 0.04 -2.02 4.21
CA ALA A 75 -1.31 -2.37 4.64
C ALA A 75 -1.31 -3.40 5.77
N ALA A 76 -2.26 -3.30 6.71
CA ALA A 76 -2.38 -4.22 7.84
C ALA A 76 -2.45 -5.72 7.45
N PRO A 77 -3.07 -6.12 6.32
CA PRO A 77 -3.01 -7.51 5.86
C PRO A 77 -1.58 -8.04 5.66
N GLN A 78 -0.63 -7.17 5.30
CA GLN A 78 0.77 -7.54 5.09
C GLN A 78 1.52 -7.86 6.38
N ILE A 79 0.99 -7.48 7.55
CA ILE A 79 1.48 -7.92 8.87
C ILE A 79 0.55 -8.96 9.50
N GLY A 80 -0.29 -9.63 8.69
CA GLY A 80 -1.19 -10.67 9.17
C GLY A 80 -2.50 -10.18 9.80
N LEU A 81 -2.82 -8.89 9.68
CA LEU A 81 -3.98 -8.28 10.34
C LEU A 81 -5.06 -7.87 9.33
N GLY A 82 -6.19 -8.57 9.34
CA GLY A 82 -7.34 -8.31 8.46
C GLY A 82 -8.20 -7.08 8.80
N LEU A 83 -7.58 -5.95 9.14
CA LEU A 83 -8.26 -4.66 9.38
C LEU A 83 -7.99 -3.68 8.24
N ALA A 84 -8.97 -2.82 7.94
CA ALA A 84 -8.89 -1.82 6.88
C ALA A 84 -8.03 -0.60 7.30
N ILE A 85 -6.74 -0.82 7.53
CA ILE A 85 -5.75 0.18 7.96
C ILE A 85 -4.51 0.04 7.07
N ALA A 86 -4.00 1.14 6.56
CA ALA A 86 -2.71 1.22 5.88
C ALA A 86 -1.94 2.46 6.36
N VAL A 87 -0.63 2.45 6.17
CA VAL A 87 0.24 3.64 6.29
C VAL A 87 0.87 3.93 4.95
N VAL A 88 1.08 5.22 4.65
CA VAL A 88 1.76 5.68 3.43
C VAL A 88 2.70 6.82 3.77
N GLU A 89 3.86 6.84 3.13
CA GLU A 89 4.86 7.90 3.20
C GLU A 89 5.80 7.76 2.02
N ASP A 90 6.03 8.85 1.29
CA ASP A 90 7.09 8.91 0.30
C ASP A 90 7.69 10.31 0.33
N HIS A 91 8.98 10.37 0.62
CA HIS A 91 9.74 11.61 0.71
C HIS A 91 10.61 11.74 -0.52
N VAL A 92 10.25 12.69 -1.37
CA VAL A 92 10.79 12.75 -2.73
C VAL A 92 11.76 13.90 -2.87
N ARG A 93 12.81 13.60 -3.61
CA ARG A 93 13.89 14.50 -4.02
C ARG A 93 13.48 15.15 -5.34
N ASP A 94 13.44 16.48 -5.39
CA ASP A 94 13.11 17.29 -6.57
C ASP A 94 13.70 16.72 -7.88
N ASP A 95 12.86 16.08 -8.69
CA ASP A 95 13.13 15.78 -10.10
C ASP A 95 11.84 16.05 -10.89
N GLU A 96 11.66 17.31 -11.28
CA GLU A 96 10.47 17.78 -12.02
C GLU A 96 10.29 17.10 -13.38
N ASP A 97 11.34 16.46 -13.91
CA ASP A 97 11.33 15.80 -15.23
C ASP A 97 11.03 14.28 -15.15
N ASP A 98 10.83 13.71 -13.95
CA ASP A 98 10.51 12.29 -13.81
C ASP A 98 9.09 11.99 -14.36
N PRO A 99 8.96 11.11 -15.38
CA PRO A 99 7.67 10.82 -16.01
C PRO A 99 6.67 10.10 -15.09
N ARG A 100 7.08 9.69 -13.88
CA ARG A 100 6.21 9.11 -12.84
C ARG A 100 5.41 10.16 -12.06
N ASP A 101 5.69 11.45 -12.27
CA ASP A 101 5.08 12.55 -11.52
C ASP A 101 5.28 12.33 -10.01
N ILE A 102 6.53 12.09 -9.62
CA ILE A 102 6.88 11.81 -8.23
C ILE A 102 6.74 13.11 -7.42
N ALA A 103 6.04 13.05 -6.29
CA ALA A 103 5.80 14.19 -5.43
C ALA A 103 5.76 13.76 -3.96
N GLU A 104 5.99 14.72 -3.07
CA GLU A 104 5.93 14.53 -1.63
C GLU A 104 4.58 13.93 -1.19
N LEU A 105 4.67 12.81 -0.47
CA LEU A 105 3.55 12.16 0.21
C LEU A 105 3.88 12.07 1.70
N PRO A 106 3.46 13.06 2.52
CA PRO A 106 3.75 13.04 3.94
C PRO A 106 3.13 11.82 4.61
N PHE A 107 3.76 11.35 5.69
CA PHE A 107 3.25 10.26 6.52
C PHE A 107 1.76 10.41 6.85
N ARG A 108 0.99 9.36 6.57
CA ARG A 108 -0.43 9.26 6.94
C ARG A 108 -0.79 7.82 7.32
N ALA A 109 -1.56 7.68 8.40
CA ALA A 109 -2.43 6.52 8.57
C ALA A 109 -3.71 6.71 7.75
N ILE A 110 -4.01 5.78 6.86
CA ILE A 110 -5.20 5.79 6.03
C ILE A 110 -6.14 4.66 6.48
N ILE A 111 -7.20 5.01 7.19
CA ILE A 111 -8.16 4.08 7.78
C ILE A 111 -9.45 4.07 6.94
N ASN A 112 -9.93 2.86 6.60
CA ASN A 112 -11.04 2.63 5.69
C ASN A 112 -10.93 3.43 4.36
N PRO A 113 -9.76 3.45 3.69
CA PRO A 113 -9.57 4.28 2.52
C PRO A 113 -10.43 3.81 1.34
N HIS A 114 -10.76 4.78 0.50
CA HIS A 114 -11.43 4.59 -0.78
C HIS A 114 -10.88 5.60 -1.79
N TYR A 115 -10.95 5.25 -3.07
CA TYR A 115 -10.58 6.14 -4.17
C TYR A 115 -11.55 5.98 -5.34
N GLU A 116 -11.78 7.09 -6.04
CA GLU A 116 -12.50 7.14 -7.31
C GLU A 116 -11.61 7.78 -8.38
N PRO A 117 -11.56 7.28 -9.63
CA PRO A 117 -10.79 7.90 -10.68
C PRO A 117 -11.34 9.27 -11.07
N ILE A 118 -10.46 10.22 -11.35
CA ILE A 118 -10.81 11.52 -11.93
C ILE A 118 -10.45 11.49 -13.41
N GLY A 119 -11.47 11.45 -14.26
CA GLY A 119 -11.28 11.30 -15.71
C GLY A 119 -10.91 9.87 -16.10
N THR A 120 -10.24 9.72 -17.25
CA THR A 120 -9.92 8.41 -17.85
C THR A 120 -8.43 8.17 -18.06
N GLN A 121 -7.58 9.10 -17.62
CA GLN A 121 -6.14 9.01 -17.82
C GLN A 121 -5.52 7.96 -16.90
N THR A 122 -4.60 7.17 -17.47
CA THR A 122 -3.85 6.13 -16.77
C THR A 122 -2.38 6.18 -17.12
N ARG A 123 -1.54 5.60 -16.25
CA ARG A 123 -0.11 5.37 -16.49
C ARG A 123 0.28 3.95 -16.10
N SER A 124 1.24 3.40 -16.83
CA SER A 124 1.75 2.05 -16.64
C SER A 124 3.22 2.15 -16.23
N PHE A 125 3.55 1.62 -15.05
CA PHE A 125 4.90 1.58 -14.48
C PHE A 125 5.11 0.22 -13.83
N TYR A 126 6.36 -0.18 -13.64
CA TYR A 126 6.67 -1.31 -12.78
C TYR A 126 6.26 -1.00 -11.33
N GLU A 127 5.58 -1.97 -10.71
CA GLU A 127 5.26 -1.97 -9.29
C GLU A 127 5.84 -3.23 -8.65
N GLY A 128 6.44 -3.07 -7.47
CA GLY A 128 6.75 -4.14 -6.54
C GLY A 128 5.79 -4.15 -5.35
N CYS A 129 5.92 -5.16 -4.51
CA CYS A 129 5.17 -5.26 -3.25
C CYS A 129 6.02 -6.03 -2.24
N LEU A 130 6.06 -5.55 -0.98
CA LEU A 130 6.79 -6.21 0.11
C LEU A 130 6.29 -7.64 0.40
N SER A 131 5.05 -7.94 0.00
CA SER A 131 4.44 -9.28 0.09
C SER A 131 4.58 -10.13 -1.17
N VAL A 132 5.25 -9.64 -2.22
CA VAL A 132 5.61 -10.41 -3.42
C VAL A 132 7.11 -10.24 -3.65
N ALA A 133 7.91 -10.69 -2.68
CA ALA A 133 9.34 -10.43 -2.66
C ALA A 133 10.06 -10.98 -3.90
N GLY A 134 10.99 -10.21 -4.45
CA GLY A 134 11.86 -10.60 -5.54
C GLY A 134 11.29 -10.36 -6.94
N TYR A 135 10.06 -9.83 -7.07
CA TYR A 135 9.39 -9.66 -8.35
C TYR A 135 8.63 -8.34 -8.48
N GLN A 136 8.68 -7.80 -9.69
CA GLN A 136 7.90 -6.64 -10.11
C GLN A 136 7.22 -6.90 -11.45
N ALA A 137 6.14 -6.20 -11.72
CA ALA A 137 5.50 -6.22 -13.04
C ALA A 137 4.85 -4.87 -13.33
N VAL A 138 4.66 -4.59 -14.62
CA VAL A 138 3.97 -3.40 -15.08
C VAL A 138 2.51 -3.45 -14.64
N ARG A 139 2.07 -2.40 -13.96
CA ARG A 139 0.70 -2.20 -13.51
C ARG A 139 0.17 -0.87 -14.02
N GLN A 140 -0.98 -0.92 -14.68
CA GLN A 140 -1.72 0.28 -15.06
C GLN A 140 -2.51 0.82 -13.85
N ARG A 141 -2.41 2.13 -13.62
CA ARG A 141 -3.11 2.85 -12.54
C ARG A 141 -3.78 4.09 -13.09
N TRP A 142 -4.85 4.54 -12.43
CA TRP A 142 -5.41 5.86 -12.68
C TRP A 142 -4.38 6.92 -12.33
N LEU A 143 -4.21 7.90 -13.22
CA LEU A 143 -3.26 9.00 -13.01
C LEU A 143 -3.75 9.96 -11.93
N ASP A 144 -5.04 10.25 -11.94
CA ASP A 144 -5.70 11.13 -10.98
C ASP A 144 -6.81 10.37 -10.25
N ILE A 145 -6.85 10.54 -8.93
CA ILE A 145 -7.90 9.97 -8.08
C ILE A 145 -8.42 11.00 -7.08
N GLN A 146 -9.70 10.87 -6.72
CA GLN A 146 -10.26 11.43 -5.51
C GLN A 146 -10.10 10.40 -4.39
N ALA A 147 -9.16 10.64 -3.48
CA ALA A 147 -8.92 9.79 -2.33
C ALA A 147 -9.76 10.25 -1.12
N THR A 148 -10.28 9.30 -0.35
CA THR A 148 -11.01 9.55 0.90
C THR A 148 -10.60 8.54 1.97
N TRP A 149 -10.40 8.97 3.20
CA TRP A 149 -10.01 8.09 4.32
C TRP A 149 -10.31 8.74 5.67
N GLN A 150 -10.23 7.95 6.74
CA GLN A 150 -10.20 8.42 8.13
C GLN A 150 -8.77 8.42 8.65
N ASP A 151 -8.39 9.44 9.41
CA ASP A 151 -7.14 9.39 10.19
C ASP A 151 -7.33 8.60 11.50
N GLU A 152 -6.26 8.48 12.29
CA GLU A 152 -6.26 7.79 13.58
C GLU A 152 -7.26 8.37 14.58
N ASP A 153 -7.63 9.65 14.43
CA ASP A 153 -8.65 10.31 15.22
C ASP A 153 -10.08 10.10 14.71
N GLY A 154 -10.23 9.41 13.57
CA GLY A 154 -11.49 9.17 12.91
C GLY A 154 -12.06 10.44 12.28
N LYS A 155 -11.21 11.42 11.96
CA LYS A 155 -11.57 12.58 11.14
C LYS A 155 -11.49 12.18 9.68
N GLN A 156 -12.53 12.55 8.93
CA GLN A 156 -12.62 12.28 7.50
C GLN A 156 -11.76 13.26 6.71
N HIS A 157 -11.03 12.73 5.74
CA HIS A 157 -10.24 13.46 4.77
C HIS A 157 -10.68 13.12 3.35
N SER A 158 -10.54 14.09 2.46
CA SER A 158 -10.81 13.97 1.04
C SER A 158 -9.81 14.83 0.28
N GLN A 159 -9.04 14.22 -0.61
CA GLN A 159 -7.94 14.88 -1.31
C GLN A 159 -7.80 14.32 -2.74
N ARG A 160 -7.59 15.21 -3.71
CA ARG A 160 -7.13 14.80 -5.04
C ARG A 160 -5.66 14.41 -4.97
N LEU A 161 -5.34 13.20 -5.41
CA LEU A 161 -3.98 12.73 -5.60
C LEU A 161 -3.71 12.56 -7.09
N HIS A 162 -2.46 12.78 -7.49
CA HIS A 162 -1.97 12.70 -8.85
C HIS A 162 -0.67 11.89 -8.87
N GLY A 163 -0.33 11.27 -9.99
CA GLY A 163 1.00 10.71 -10.22
C GLY A 163 1.36 9.56 -9.26
N TRP A 164 2.60 9.57 -8.78
CA TRP A 164 3.12 8.53 -7.88
C TRP A 164 2.37 8.45 -6.54
N PRO A 165 2.03 9.56 -5.84
CA PRO A 165 1.16 9.50 -4.66
C PRO A 165 -0.19 8.82 -4.91
N ALA A 166 -0.82 9.06 -6.07
CA ALA A 166 -2.07 8.39 -6.42
C ALA A 166 -1.87 6.87 -6.60
N ARG A 167 -0.75 6.45 -7.17
CA ARG A 167 -0.39 5.03 -7.34
C ARG A 167 -0.21 4.33 -6.00
N ILE A 168 0.58 4.92 -5.09
CA ILE A 168 0.80 4.37 -3.74
C ILE A 168 -0.54 4.18 -3.02
N PHE A 169 -1.39 5.22 -3.00
CA PHE A 169 -2.69 5.15 -2.34
C PHE A 169 -3.60 4.07 -2.95
N GLN A 170 -3.61 3.92 -4.28
CA GLN A 170 -4.35 2.84 -4.96
C GLN A 170 -3.83 1.46 -4.54
N HIS A 171 -2.50 1.26 -4.51
CA HIS A 171 -1.86 0.00 -4.12
C HIS A 171 -2.25 -0.42 -2.71
N GLU A 172 -2.08 0.47 -1.73
CA GLU A 172 -2.41 0.16 -0.34
C GLU A 172 -3.91 -0.05 -0.12
N THR A 173 -4.75 0.71 -0.83
CA THR A 173 -6.21 0.51 -0.76
C THR A 173 -6.65 -0.84 -1.34
N ASP A 174 -5.96 -1.33 -2.37
CA ASP A 174 -6.25 -2.62 -3.01
C ASP A 174 -5.90 -3.80 -2.10
N HIS A 175 -4.81 -3.71 -1.32
CA HIS A 175 -4.48 -4.70 -0.29
C HIS A 175 -5.63 -4.90 0.71
N LEU A 176 -6.32 -3.83 1.10
CA LEU A 176 -7.44 -3.90 2.04
C LEU A 176 -8.68 -4.60 1.45
N ARG A 177 -8.73 -4.77 0.12
CA ARG A 177 -9.76 -5.51 -0.62
C ARG A 177 -9.34 -6.95 -0.92
N GLY A 178 -8.14 -7.36 -0.53
CA GLY A 178 -7.57 -8.67 -0.85
C GLY A 178 -7.02 -8.78 -2.28
N GLU A 179 -6.74 -7.64 -2.93
CA GLU A 179 -6.15 -7.57 -4.26
C GLU A 179 -4.64 -7.31 -4.15
N LEU A 180 -3.84 -8.05 -4.93
CA LEU A 180 -2.41 -7.82 -5.11
C LEU A 180 -2.17 -7.18 -6.48
N TYR A 181 -1.08 -6.43 -6.64
CA TYR A 181 -0.76 -5.78 -7.92
C TYR A 181 -0.69 -6.80 -9.10
N ILE A 182 -0.26 -8.04 -8.83
CA ILE A 182 -0.19 -9.12 -9.84
C ILE A 182 -1.57 -9.53 -10.41
N ASP A 183 -2.68 -9.21 -9.75
CA ASP A 183 -4.02 -9.62 -10.21
C ASP A 183 -4.48 -8.87 -11.48
N ARG A 184 -3.89 -7.70 -11.73
CA ARG A 184 -4.12 -6.92 -12.96
C ARG A 184 -2.82 -6.35 -13.53
N ALA A 185 -1.70 -6.98 -13.20
CA ALA A 185 -0.43 -6.65 -13.83
C ALA A 185 -0.38 -7.23 -15.25
N GLU A 186 0.43 -6.60 -16.11
CA GLU A 186 0.78 -7.18 -17.39
C GLU A 186 1.76 -8.34 -17.19
N MET A 187 1.25 -9.57 -17.10
CA MET A 187 2.04 -10.73 -16.69
C MET A 187 3.25 -11.04 -17.58
N ARG A 188 3.26 -10.58 -18.83
CA ARG A 188 4.44 -10.67 -19.72
C ARG A 188 5.63 -9.83 -19.24
N SER A 189 5.37 -8.81 -18.43
CA SER A 189 6.38 -7.93 -17.86
C SER A 189 6.94 -8.42 -16.52
N LEU A 190 6.36 -9.49 -15.93
CA LEU A 190 6.82 -10.02 -14.64
C LEU A 190 8.33 -10.31 -14.72
N SER A 191 9.08 -9.61 -13.90
CA SER A 191 10.54 -9.64 -13.88
C SER A 191 11.01 -9.85 -12.45
N SER A 192 12.08 -10.61 -12.26
CA SER A 192 12.81 -10.58 -10.98
C SER A 192 13.44 -9.20 -10.81
N ASP A 193 13.71 -8.79 -9.56
CA ASP A 193 14.36 -7.50 -9.29
C ASP A 193 15.71 -7.36 -10.04
N GLU A 194 16.53 -8.42 -10.07
CA GLU A 194 17.80 -8.46 -10.80
C GLU A 194 17.62 -8.26 -12.32
N ASN A 195 16.66 -8.95 -12.94
CA ASN A 195 16.41 -8.79 -14.37
C ASN A 195 15.75 -7.44 -14.69
N LEU A 196 14.98 -6.87 -13.76
CA LEU A 196 14.44 -5.53 -13.94
C LEU A 196 15.58 -4.51 -14.02
N GLU A 197 16.55 -4.61 -13.10
CA GLU A 197 17.74 -3.76 -13.09
C GLU A 197 18.56 -3.91 -14.38
N ASP A 198 18.82 -5.15 -14.80
CA ASP A 198 19.67 -5.43 -15.97
C ASP A 198 19.04 -5.05 -17.32
N TYR A 199 17.70 -5.14 -17.45
CA TYR A 199 17.04 -5.01 -18.75
C TYR A 199 16.08 -3.84 -18.89
N TRP A 200 15.46 -3.38 -17.80
CA TRP A 200 14.27 -2.50 -17.87
C TRP A 200 14.35 -1.24 -17.01
N ALA A 201 15.38 -1.06 -16.18
CA ALA A 201 15.49 0.07 -15.25
C ALA A 201 15.84 1.42 -15.92
N ASP A 202 16.35 1.40 -17.15
CA ASP A 202 16.76 2.61 -17.88
C ASP A 202 15.59 3.51 -18.31
N GLU A 203 14.35 2.99 -18.35
CA GLU A 203 13.16 3.75 -18.71
C GLU A 203 12.08 3.61 -17.62
N ALA A 204 11.71 4.74 -17.01
CA ALA A 204 10.62 4.75 -16.04
C ALA A 204 9.28 4.32 -16.69
N VAL A 205 8.95 4.82 -17.89
CA VAL A 205 7.81 4.33 -18.69
C VAL A 205 8.27 3.07 -19.44
N PRO A 206 7.59 1.91 -19.33
CA PRO A 206 8.09 0.63 -19.82
C PRO A 206 7.90 0.43 -21.35
N VAL A 207 8.32 1.40 -22.17
CA VAL A 207 8.13 1.40 -23.63
C VAL A 207 8.96 0.28 -24.28
N ASN A 208 10.24 0.16 -23.93
CA ASN A 208 11.09 -0.89 -24.47
C ASN A 208 10.65 -2.29 -24.02
N ALA A 209 10.27 -2.46 -22.76
CA ALA A 209 9.72 -3.71 -22.25
C ALA A 209 8.43 -4.08 -23.01
N ALA A 210 7.49 -3.15 -23.19
CA ALA A 210 6.24 -3.36 -23.90
C ALA A 210 6.47 -3.81 -25.35
N ARG A 211 7.37 -3.12 -26.07
CA ARG A 211 7.74 -3.46 -27.45
C ARG A 211 8.43 -4.82 -27.56
N THR A 212 9.32 -5.14 -26.64
CA THR A 212 10.17 -6.35 -26.69
C THR A 212 9.39 -7.59 -26.25
N LEU A 213 8.59 -7.47 -25.20
CA LEU A 213 7.84 -8.58 -24.59
C LEU A 213 6.42 -8.70 -25.18
N GLY A 214 5.94 -7.67 -25.89
CA GLY A 214 4.68 -7.67 -26.62
C GLY A 214 3.46 -7.52 -25.72
N PHE A 215 3.36 -6.38 -25.03
CA PHE A 215 2.18 -5.95 -24.27
C PHE A 215 1.88 -4.46 -24.50
N ALA A 216 0.72 -3.98 -24.05
CA ALA A 216 0.29 -2.58 -24.19
C ALA A 216 0.53 -1.79 -22.90
N ILE A 217 0.72 -0.47 -23.00
CA ILE A 217 0.93 0.45 -21.88
C ILE A 217 -0.19 1.47 -21.74
#